data_AF-A0A2X0R762-F1
#
_entry.id   AF-A0A2X0R762-F1
#
_cell.length_a   1.000
_cell.length_b   1.000
_cell.length_c   1.000
_cell.angle_alpha   90.00
_cell.angle_beta   90.00
_cell.angle_gamma   90.00
#
_symmetry.space_group_name_H-M   'P 1'
#
loop_
_entity.id
_entity.type
_entity.pdbx_description
1 polymer ?
#
loop_
_entity_poly.entity_id
_entity_poly.type
_entity_poly.pdbx_seq_one_letter_code
_entity_poly.pdbx_strand_id
1 'polypeptide(L)'
;MKIIQAVHINGTDKHKRYWKVPDHLQPIRLRKGDEAAVETKSGPQRVKIVAVVTSKDGFLYWKNGDTWHKFEVKQEVLAFFDRKTMEVKYPPKAD
;
A
#
# COMPACT_ATOMS: atom_id res chain seq x y z
N MET A 1 0.16 11.96 -1.31
CA MET A 1 0.49 10.57 -1.68
C MET A 1 -0.18 9.59 -0.72
N LYS A 2 -0.82 8.55 -1.22
CA LYS A 2 -1.28 7.40 -0.40
C LYS A 2 -0.13 6.45 -0.10
N ILE A 3 -0.10 5.91 1.12
CA ILE A 3 0.72 4.77 1.54
C ILE A 3 -0.25 3.71 2.07
N ILE A 4 -0.06 2.46 1.66
CA ILE A 4 -0.82 1.33 2.22
C ILE A 4 -0.05 0.70 3.36
N GLN A 5 -0.75 0.33 4.42
CA GLN A 5 -0.29 -0.64 5.41
C GLN A 5 -0.97 -1.97 5.10
N ALA A 6 -0.20 -3.04 4.90
CA ALA A 6 -0.73 -4.33 4.48
C ALA A 6 0.01 -5.51 5.12
N VAL A 7 -0.57 -6.70 5.00
CA VAL A 7 -0.01 -7.99 5.44
C VAL A 7 0.01 -8.97 4.28
N HIS A 8 0.98 -9.88 4.23
CA HIS A 8 1.06 -10.88 3.17
C HIS A 8 -0.05 -11.93 3.29
N ILE A 9 -0.71 -12.27 2.18
CA ILE A 9 -1.87 -13.17 2.19
C ILE A 9 -1.45 -14.64 2.35
N ASN A 10 -0.33 -15.02 1.76
CA ASN A 10 0.22 -16.38 1.83
C ASN A 10 0.79 -16.75 3.21
N GLY A 11 0.70 -15.86 4.21
CA GLY A 11 1.10 -16.13 5.58
C GLY A 11 2.61 -16.26 5.82
N THR A 12 3.45 -16.02 4.81
CA THR A 12 4.91 -16.07 4.94
C THR A 12 5.44 -14.93 5.81
N ASP A 13 4.73 -13.80 5.86
CA ASP A 13 5.04 -12.68 6.74
C ASP A 13 3.75 -12.08 7.33
N LYS A 14 3.56 -12.29 8.64
CA LYS A 14 2.41 -11.76 9.38
C LYS A 14 2.61 -10.32 9.87
N HIS A 15 3.79 -9.74 9.65
CA HIS A 15 4.05 -8.37 10.06
C HIS A 15 3.37 -7.38 9.10
N LYS A 16 2.88 -6.28 9.69
CA LYS A 16 2.38 -5.15 8.93
C LYS A 16 3.56 -4.44 8.30
N ARG A 17 3.49 -4.19 6.99
CA ARG A 17 4.49 -3.44 6.23
C ARG A 17 3.81 -2.32 5.46
N TYR A 18 4.63 -1.41 4.92
CA TYR A 18 4.18 -0.21 4.26
C TYR A 18 4.71 -0.12 2.84
N TRP A 19 3.85 0.31 1.91
CA TRP A 19 4.19 0.54 0.51
C TRP A 19 3.59 1.85 0.03
N LYS A 20 4.38 2.62 -0.71
CA LYS A 20 3.91 3.81 -1.43
C LYS A 20 2.98 3.40 -2.55
N VAL A 21 1.91 4.16 -2.73
CA VAL A 21 1.10 4.07 -3.94
C VAL A 21 1.73 5.00 -4.97
N PRO A 22 2.17 4.52 -6.15
CA PRO A 22 2.72 5.38 -7.20
C PRO A 22 1.63 6.27 -7.81
N ASP A 23 2.04 7.39 -8.43
CA ASP A 23 1.13 8.45 -8.88
C ASP A 23 0.03 7.95 -9.83
N HIS A 24 0.39 7.07 -10.77
CA HIS A 24 -0.57 6.49 -11.72
C HIS A 24 -1.66 5.67 -11.03
N LEU A 25 -1.45 5.16 -9.81
CA LEU A 25 -2.46 4.44 -9.03
C LEU A 25 -3.15 5.30 -7.96
N GLN A 26 -2.71 6.55 -7.73
CA GLN A 26 -3.33 7.46 -6.76
C GLN A 26 -4.83 7.71 -6.99
N PRO A 27 -5.37 7.76 -8.23
CA PRO A 27 -6.81 7.93 -8.45
C PRO A 27 -7.67 6.79 -7.91
N ILE A 28 -7.10 5.58 -7.75
CA ILE A 28 -7.86 4.40 -7.31
C ILE A 28 -8.32 4.59 -5.85
N ARG A 29 -9.62 4.38 -5.61
CA ARG A 29 -10.19 4.38 -4.26
C ARG A 29 -9.86 3.07 -3.56
N LEU A 30 -9.10 3.17 -2.47
CA LEU A 30 -8.63 2.04 -1.67
C LEU A 30 -9.39 1.95 -0.35
N ARG A 31 -9.62 0.73 0.14
CA ARG A 31 -10.24 0.47 1.44
C ARG A 31 -9.52 -0.67 2.17
N LYS A 32 -9.72 -0.73 3.49
CA LYS A 32 -9.31 -1.89 4.29
C LYS A 32 -9.96 -3.16 3.73
N GLY A 33 -9.16 -4.20 3.55
CA GLY A 33 -9.56 -5.49 3.00
C GLY A 33 -9.37 -5.62 1.50
N ASP A 34 -9.07 -4.54 0.77
CA ASP A 34 -8.63 -4.62 -0.62
C ASP A 34 -7.27 -5.34 -0.71
N GLU A 35 -6.98 -5.93 -1.86
CA GLU A 35 -5.71 -6.60 -2.12
C GLU A 35 -4.85 -5.80 -3.09
N ALA A 36 -3.54 -5.94 -2.93
CA ALA A 36 -2.55 -5.30 -3.78
C ALA A 36 -1.44 -6.30 -4.15
N ALA A 37 -0.84 -6.11 -5.32
CA ALA A 37 0.43 -6.71 -5.67
C ALA A 37 1.55 -5.73 -5.28
N VAL A 38 2.59 -6.24 -4.62
CA VAL A 38 3.74 -5.44 -4.20
C VAL A 38 5.03 -6.13 -4.61
N GLU A 39 6.05 -5.33 -4.91
CA GLU A 39 7.39 -5.87 -5.18
C GLU A 39 8.06 -6.31 -3.87
N THR A 40 8.70 -7.47 -3.89
CA THR A 40 9.46 -7.99 -2.74
C THR A 40 10.79 -8.54 -3.21
N LYS A 41 11.71 -8.83 -2.28
CA LYS A 41 12.99 -9.46 -2.62
C LYS A 41 12.83 -10.83 -3.32
N SER A 42 11.69 -11.49 -3.14
CA SER A 42 11.37 -12.79 -3.73
C SER A 42 10.45 -12.66 -4.94
N GLY A 43 10.30 -11.45 -5.50
CA GLY A 43 9.39 -11.13 -6.60
C GLY A 43 8.02 -10.62 -6.13
N PRO A 44 7.08 -10.43 -7.07
CA PRO A 44 5.76 -9.88 -6.77
C PRO A 44 4.94 -10.77 -5.83
N GLN A 45 4.36 -10.18 -4.79
CA GLN A 45 3.51 -10.89 -3.83
C GLN A 45 2.17 -10.18 -3.59
N ARG A 46 1.15 -10.96 -3.22
CA ARG A 46 -0.17 -10.42 -2.84
C ARG A 46 -0.22 -10.07 -1.35
N VAL A 47 -0.70 -8.87 -1.06
CA VAL A 47 -0.92 -8.36 0.29
C VAL A 47 -2.36 -7.89 0.46
N LYS A 48 -2.86 -7.98 1.69
CA LYS A 48 -4.18 -7.47 2.09
C LYS A 48 -4.01 -6.17 2.86
N ILE A 49 -4.67 -5.13 2.38
CA ILE A 49 -4.61 -3.78 2.95
C ILE A 49 -5.33 -3.77 4.31
N VAL A 50 -4.63 -3.31 5.34
CA VAL A 50 -5.15 -3.15 6.70
C VAL A 50 -5.51 -1.69 6.95
N ALA A 51 -4.75 -0.75 6.40
CA ALA A 51 -5.01 0.68 6.48
C ALA A 51 -4.44 1.41 5.25
N VAL A 52 -4.98 2.59 4.98
CA VAL A 52 -4.47 3.53 3.98
C VAL A 52 -4.20 4.84 4.71
N VAL A 53 -2.99 5.37 4.56
CA VAL A 53 -2.57 6.62 5.19
C VAL A 53 -2.16 7.63 4.13
N THR A 54 -2.39 8.90 4.41
CA THR A 54 -1.98 9.99 3.53
C THR A 54 -0.64 10.53 4.02
N SER A 55 0.34 10.58 3.14
CA SER A 55 1.64 11.22 3.35
C SER A 55 1.84 12.35 2.35
N LYS A 56 2.52 13.42 2.78
CA LYS A 56 2.84 14.57 1.93
C LYS A 56 4.07 14.30 1.06
N ASP A 57 5.03 13.51 1.55
CA ASP A 57 6.39 13.39 1.01
C ASP A 57 6.89 11.94 0.94
N GLY A 58 6.03 10.96 1.22
CA GLY A 58 6.41 9.54 1.21
C GLY A 58 6.95 9.04 2.55
N PHE A 59 6.93 9.87 3.59
CA PHE A 59 7.32 9.47 4.94
C PHE A 59 6.11 9.13 5.81
N LEU A 60 6.32 8.21 6.75
CA LEU A 60 5.44 7.98 7.89
C LEU A 60 5.99 8.74 9.10
N TYR A 61 5.09 9.37 9.84
CA TYR A 61 5.41 10.12 11.05
C TYR A 61 4.65 9.55 12.23
N TRP A 62 5.33 9.37 13.35
CA TRP A 62 4.69 9.01 14.61
C TRP A 62 5.43 9.64 15.78
N LYS A 63 4.71 9.90 16.87
CA LYS A 63 5.27 10.41 18.11
C LYS A 63 5.40 9.26 19.10
N ASN A 64 6.54 9.18 19.79
CA ASN A 64 6.75 8.29 20.93
C ASN A 64 7.22 9.13 22.12
N GLY A 65 6.34 9.34 23.10
CA GLY A 65 6.55 10.34 24.16
C GLY A 65 6.69 11.74 23.56
N ASP A 66 7.85 12.37 23.75
CA ASP A 66 8.17 13.69 23.21
C ASP A 66 9.03 13.69 21.95
N THR A 67 9.42 12.50 21.46
CA THR A 67 10.22 12.38 20.24
C THR A 67 9.34 12.13 19.03
N TRP A 68 9.57 12.89 17.96
CA TRP A 68 9.02 12.61 16.64
C TRP A 68 9.94 11.68 15.86
N HIS A 69 9.37 10.61 15.33
CA HIS A 69 10.04 9.69 14.43
C HIS A 69 9.50 9.84 13.01
N LYS A 70 10.38 9.61 12.03
CA LYS A 70 10.00 9.50 10.63
C LYS A 70 10.62 8.28 9.99
N PHE A 71 9.92 7.68 9.04
CA PHE A 71 10.38 6.55 8.24
C PHE A 71 10.03 6.78 6.77
N GLU A 72 11.03 6.73 5.90
CA GLU A 72 10.82 6.80 4.46
C GLU A 72 10.30 5.46 3.94
N VAL A 73 9.12 5.45 3.33
CA VAL A 73 8.60 4.26 2.67
C VAL A 73 9.18 4.22 1.27
N LYS A 74 10.03 3.22 0.96
CA LYS A 74 10.71 3.12 -0.34
C LYS A 74 10.04 2.17 -1.32
N GLN A 75 9.39 1.12 -0.81
CA GLN A 75 8.76 0.10 -1.64
C GLN A 75 7.43 0.60 -2.20
N GLU A 76 7.07 0.15 -3.40
CA GLU A 76 5.88 0.61 -4.11
C GLU A 76 4.89 -0.52 -4.37
N VAL A 77 3.63 -0.13 -4.50
CA VAL A 77 2.57 -0.99 -4.98
C VAL A 77 2.67 -1.13 -6.50
N LEU A 78 2.54 -2.34 -7.00
CA LEU A 78 2.54 -2.65 -8.43
C LEU A 78 1.13 -2.52 -9.03
N ALA A 79 0.12 -3.04 -8.31
CA ALA A 79 -1.27 -3.05 -8.77
C ALA A 79 -2.24 -3.24 -7.59
N PHE A 80 -3.51 -2.90 -7.80
CA PHE A 80 -4.61 -3.22 -6.88
C PHE A 80 -5.58 -4.21 -7.53
N PHE A 81 -6.21 -5.06 -6.73
CA PHE A 81 -7.22 -6.00 -7.21
C PHE A 81 -8.62 -5.59 -6.79
N ASP A 82 -9.60 -5.83 -7.68
CA ASP A 82 -11.01 -5.71 -7.36
C ASP A 82 -11.45 -6.85 -6.44
N ARG A 83 -12.17 -6.50 -5.38
CA ARG A 83 -12.55 -7.47 -4.35
C ARG A 83 -13.58 -8.48 -4.84
N LYS A 84 -14.41 -8.14 -5.83
CA LYS A 84 -15.49 -9.02 -6.31
C LYS A 84 -14.99 -9.91 -7.44
N THR A 85 -14.26 -9.34 -8.38
CA THR A 85 -13.83 -10.01 -9.62
C THR A 85 -12.42 -10.57 -9.54
N MET A 86 -11.61 -10.11 -8.58
CA MET A 86 -10.17 -10.42 -8.45
C MET A 86 -9.32 -9.95 -9.64
N GLU A 87 -9.89 -9.15 -10.54
CA GLU A 87 -9.20 -8.50 -11.65
C GLU A 87 -8.39 -7.28 -11.19
N VAL A 88 -7.43 -6.85 -12.01
CA VAL A 88 -6.63 -5.65 -11.72
C VAL A 88 -7.51 -4.40 -11.86
N LYS A 89 -7.48 -3.53 -10.84
CA LYS A 89 -8.10 -2.20 -10.89
C LYS A 89 -7.24 -1.28 -11.73
N TYR A 90 -7.85 -0.66 -12.73
CA TYR A 90 -7.24 0.40 -13.51
C TYR A 90 -7.67 1.77 -12.96
N PRO A 91 -6.80 2.78 -13.06
CA PRO A 91 -7.20 4.17 -12.85
C PRO A 91 -8.34 4.52 -13.81
N PRO A 92 -9.32 5.36 -13.42
CA PRO A 92 -10.28 5.90 -14.36
C PRO A 92 -9.54 6.56 -15.53
N LYS A 93 -10.05 6.38 -16.75
CA LYS A 93 -9.52 7.09 -17.92
C LYS A 93 -9.66 8.59 -17.65
N ALA A 94 -8.60 9.35 -17.95
CA ALA A 94 -8.72 10.81 -17.98
C ALA A 94 -9.69 11.16 -19.11
N ASP A 95 -10.69 11.97 -18.79
CA ASP A 95 -11.60 12.58 -19.77
C ASP A 95 -10.85 13.56 -20.69
#